data_AF-A0AA85BK24-F1
#
_entry.id   AF-A0AA85BK24-F1
#
_cell.length_a   1.000
_cell.length_b   1.000
_cell.length_c   1.000
_cell.angle_alpha   90.00
_cell.angle_beta   90.00
_cell.angle_gamma   90.00
#
_symmetry.space_group_name_H-M   'P 1'
#
loop_
_entity.id
_entity.type
_entity.pdbx_description
1 polymer ?
#
loop_
_entity_poly.entity_id
_entity_poly.type
_entity_poly.pdbx_seq_one_letter_code
_entity_poly.pdbx_strand_id
1 'polypeptide(L)'
;MKNIQSLTSNSSYTREGYDDFIRDTLTHFNLVGHLLNICLINARSICNKKTDLALFVSIYQPSVIMISEAWTNSNISDRSISLDNYSLYRSDRLNGRGGGCLIYAHSSLNSLLCDMPELNKLKDSVWIVLKPLNSVTLLLGCVYRQPNASIDEIAVLSEVFTLASSLSFTGKLICGDFNMPEISWLPVKAPRRYESFIECLELGQWTQYVDSPTRHQNILDLVFTSGLIPNTLYIGKKFPGSDHNIVICSLNVKTTTDRSKTVTLRRNYRKVDWNNFHNYLRSTDWRTFFTSNNTDTLTNIFYHNIKSIINNTAPLEYCKPTFSKDLYIPVSTRRRLQRHCTRFHNLNDFSSLVTMTEILVRTEAISKQKAVAQEKRAVEFNNNSSAVSQSVSNNVEL
;
A
#
# COMPACT_ATOMS: atom_id res chain seq x y z
N MET A 1 -11.81 13.99 21.94
CA MET A 1 -13.10 13.80 22.63
C MET A 1 -14.21 14.73 22.15
N LYS A 2 -14.03 16.07 22.04
CA LYS A 2 -15.10 16.99 21.57
C LYS A 2 -15.60 16.72 20.14
N ASN A 3 -14.75 16.26 19.22
CA ASN A 3 -15.15 15.96 17.82
C ASN A 3 -15.87 14.62 17.64
N ILE A 4 -15.73 13.65 18.55
CA ILE A 4 -16.37 12.33 18.42
C ILE A 4 -17.82 12.39 18.93
N GLN A 5 -18.09 13.21 19.95
CA GLN A 5 -19.46 13.42 20.45
C GLN A 5 -20.34 14.21 19.48
N SER A 6 -19.78 15.10 18.66
CA SER A 6 -20.55 15.83 17.63
C SER A 6 -20.83 15.01 16.37
N LEU A 7 -20.07 13.92 16.13
CA LEU A 7 -20.24 13.05 14.96
C LEU A 7 -21.21 11.89 15.21
N THR A 8 -21.42 11.51 16.47
CA THR A 8 -22.30 10.39 16.87
C THR A 8 -23.77 10.76 16.93
N SER A 9 -24.13 12.05 16.99
CA SER A 9 -25.53 12.49 17.08
C SER A 9 -26.37 12.27 15.80
N ASN A 10 -25.72 11.98 14.67
CA ASN A 10 -26.38 11.75 13.37
C ASN A 10 -26.23 10.30 12.85
N SER A 11 -25.70 9.38 13.67
CA SER A 11 -25.54 7.98 13.29
C SER A 11 -26.85 7.20 13.50
N SER A 12 -27.17 6.28 12.60
CA SER A 12 -28.35 5.39 12.71
C SER A 12 -28.18 4.26 13.73
N TYR A 13 -26.99 4.14 14.33
CA TYR A 13 -26.67 3.14 15.35
C TYR A 13 -26.97 3.63 16.77
N THR A 14 -27.46 2.74 17.63
CA THR A 14 -27.43 2.98 19.07
C THR A 14 -25.97 3.09 19.53
N ARG A 15 -25.69 3.97 20.50
CA ARG A 15 -24.34 4.23 21.00
C ARG A 15 -23.61 2.94 21.43
N GLU A 16 -24.30 2.03 22.09
CA GLU A 16 -23.78 0.72 22.50
C GLU A 16 -23.46 -0.20 21.30
N GLY A 17 -24.35 -0.28 20.30
CA GLY A 17 -24.11 -1.08 19.10
C GLY A 17 -22.95 -0.55 18.25
N TYR A 18 -22.73 0.77 18.28
CA TYR A 18 -21.62 1.43 17.61
C TYR A 18 -20.29 1.13 18.32
N ASP A 19 -20.26 1.24 19.65
CA ASP A 19 -19.07 0.95 20.46
C ASP A 19 -18.61 -0.51 20.33
N ASP A 20 -19.56 -1.45 20.21
CA ASP A 20 -19.27 -2.87 19.96
C ASP A 20 -18.76 -3.15 18.54
N PHE A 21 -19.34 -2.51 17.52
CA PHE A 21 -18.79 -2.54 16.16
C PHE A 21 -17.35 -2.02 16.15
N ILE A 22 -17.10 -0.96 16.92
CA ILE A 22 -15.78 -0.35 16.95
C ILE A 22 -14.74 -1.30 17.58
N ARG A 23 -15.10 -1.89 18.71
CA ARG A 23 -14.25 -2.81 19.49
C ARG A 23 -13.81 -4.03 18.70
N ASP A 24 -14.75 -4.72 18.04
CA ASP A 24 -14.47 -5.97 17.32
C ASP A 24 -13.57 -5.75 16.09
N THR A 25 -13.72 -4.60 15.46
CA THR A 25 -12.97 -4.26 14.24
C THR A 25 -11.54 -3.80 14.56
N LEU A 26 -11.33 -3.11 15.69
CA LEU A 26 -10.04 -2.50 16.06
C LEU A 26 -8.94 -3.52 16.33
N THR A 27 -9.28 -4.70 16.85
CA THR A 27 -8.31 -5.76 17.13
C THR A 27 -7.70 -6.37 15.85
N HIS A 28 -8.32 -6.12 14.69
CA HIS A 28 -7.96 -6.75 13.41
C HIS A 28 -7.30 -5.77 12.42
N PHE A 29 -7.29 -4.46 12.71
CA PHE A 29 -6.48 -3.49 11.99
C PHE A 29 -5.06 -3.47 12.57
N ASN A 30 -4.11 -4.07 11.85
CA ASN A 30 -2.71 -4.04 12.27
C ASN A 30 -2.11 -2.65 12.03
N LEU A 31 -1.74 -1.97 13.11
CA LEU A 31 -1.02 -0.68 13.11
C LEU A 31 0.47 -0.81 12.69
N VAL A 32 0.89 -1.96 12.16
CA VAL A 32 2.27 -2.21 11.72
C VAL A 32 2.44 -1.64 10.32
N GLY A 33 3.26 -0.60 10.17
CA GLY A 33 3.42 0.21 8.94
C GLY A 33 3.92 -0.49 7.67
N HIS A 34 3.96 -1.83 7.62
CA HIS A 34 4.34 -2.62 6.45
C HIS A 34 3.18 -3.44 5.85
N LEU A 35 2.00 -3.44 6.49
CA LEU A 35 0.84 -4.18 6.03
C LEU A 35 -0.10 -3.24 5.26
N LEU A 36 -0.60 -3.72 4.12
CA LEU A 36 -1.64 -3.04 3.36
C LEU A 36 -2.99 -3.56 3.85
N ASN A 37 -3.66 -2.77 4.69
CA ASN A 37 -4.97 -3.09 5.23
C ASN A 37 -6.05 -2.67 4.22
N ILE A 38 -6.79 -3.64 3.70
CA ILE A 38 -7.86 -3.44 2.71
C ILE A 38 -9.19 -3.73 3.38
N CYS A 39 -10.13 -2.80 3.31
CA CYS A 39 -11.48 -2.97 3.82
C CYS A 39 -12.48 -3.01 2.65
N LEU A 40 -13.29 -4.05 2.59
CA LEU A 40 -14.37 -4.22 1.62
C LEU A 40 -15.72 -3.98 2.31
N ILE A 41 -16.54 -3.14 1.69
CA ILE A 41 -17.86 -2.74 2.17
C ILE A 41 -18.85 -2.77 1.01
N ASN A 42 -19.89 -3.60 1.06
CA ASN A 42 -21.10 -3.32 0.29
C ASN A 42 -21.89 -2.23 1.02
N ALA A 43 -21.91 -1.02 0.45
CA ALA A 43 -22.46 0.16 1.12
C ALA A 43 -23.99 0.29 0.97
N ARG A 44 -24.59 -0.30 -0.07
CA ARG A 44 -26.01 -0.06 -0.44
C ARG A 44 -26.40 1.41 -0.39
N SER A 45 -25.73 2.22 -1.22
CA SER A 45 -25.67 3.69 -1.18
C SER A 45 -24.67 4.26 -0.19
N ILE A 46 -23.69 4.99 -0.70
CA ILE A 46 -22.69 5.66 0.11
C ILE A 46 -23.11 7.06 0.59
N CYS A 47 -23.98 7.74 -0.16
CA CYS A 47 -24.28 9.15 0.08
C CYS A 47 -24.88 9.42 1.47
N ASN A 48 -25.72 8.50 1.96
CA ASN A 48 -26.30 8.60 3.30
C ASN A 48 -25.40 8.05 4.42
N LYS A 49 -24.21 7.55 4.09
CA LYS A 49 -23.27 6.91 5.03
C LYS A 49 -21.91 7.60 5.09
N LYS A 50 -21.77 8.78 4.47
CA LYS A 50 -20.50 9.53 4.46
C LYS A 50 -19.96 9.77 5.86
N THR A 51 -20.82 10.18 6.79
CA THR A 51 -20.41 10.47 8.18
C THR A 51 -19.93 9.20 8.90
N ASP A 52 -20.67 8.10 8.78
CA ASP A 52 -20.25 6.82 9.36
C ASP A 52 -18.93 6.31 8.74
N LEU A 53 -18.76 6.47 7.42
CA LEU A 53 -17.52 6.12 6.74
C LEU A 53 -16.34 7.01 7.17
N ALA A 54 -16.55 8.32 7.31
CA ALA A 54 -15.51 9.24 7.76
C ALA A 54 -15.08 8.92 9.21
N LEU A 55 -16.03 8.58 10.08
CA LEU A 55 -15.74 8.15 11.45
C LEU A 55 -14.98 6.82 11.45
N PHE A 56 -15.41 5.84 10.66
CA PHE A 56 -14.69 4.58 10.45
C PHE A 56 -13.24 4.83 10.01
N VAL A 57 -13.03 5.63 8.97
CA VAL A 57 -11.69 5.99 8.47
C VAL A 57 -10.83 6.66 9.55
N SER A 58 -11.41 7.57 10.34
CA SER A 58 -10.68 8.27 11.39
C SER A 58 -10.16 7.35 12.51
N ILE A 59 -10.83 6.21 12.71
CA ILE A 59 -10.52 5.23 13.75
C ILE A 59 -9.57 4.15 13.22
N TYR A 60 -9.85 3.62 12.03
CA TYR A 60 -9.16 2.44 11.49
C TYR A 60 -8.03 2.75 10.53
N GLN A 61 -8.09 3.90 9.87
CA GLN A 61 -7.16 4.32 8.81
C GLN A 61 -6.79 3.18 7.83
N PRO A 62 -7.77 2.52 7.17
CA PRO A 62 -7.46 1.47 6.20
C PRO A 62 -6.54 2.01 5.10
N SER A 63 -5.62 1.20 4.60
CA SER A 63 -4.76 1.61 3.49
C SER A 63 -5.57 1.79 2.21
N VAL A 64 -6.53 0.88 1.98
CA VAL A 64 -7.46 0.92 0.85
C VAL A 64 -8.86 0.55 1.33
N ILE A 65 -9.89 1.23 0.81
CA ILE A 65 -11.30 0.92 1.05
C ILE A 65 -11.94 0.65 -0.31
N MET A 66 -12.53 -0.53 -0.45
CA MET A 66 -13.21 -1.03 -1.64
C MET A 66 -14.70 -1.01 -1.33
N ILE A 67 -15.49 -0.28 -2.11
CA ILE A 67 -16.93 -0.15 -1.90
C ILE A 67 -17.68 -0.67 -3.11
N SER A 68 -18.47 -1.72 -2.92
CA SER A 68 -19.50 -2.15 -3.87
C SER A 68 -20.84 -1.49 -3.54
N GLU A 69 -21.73 -1.42 -4.54
CA GLU A 69 -23.03 -0.77 -4.40
C GLU A 69 -22.95 0.67 -3.86
N ALA A 70 -22.06 1.46 -4.46
CA ALA A 70 -21.90 2.88 -4.10
C ALA A 70 -23.15 3.71 -4.39
N TRP A 71 -23.90 3.34 -5.44
CA TRP A 71 -25.08 4.04 -5.94
C TRP A 71 -24.80 5.51 -6.30
N THR A 72 -23.60 5.78 -6.78
CA THR A 72 -23.16 7.10 -7.24
C THR A 72 -23.47 7.29 -8.72
N ASN A 73 -23.59 8.55 -9.14
CA ASN A 73 -23.82 8.97 -10.52
C ASN A 73 -23.13 10.31 -10.79
N SER A 74 -23.05 10.72 -12.05
CA SER A 74 -22.31 11.91 -12.49
C SER A 74 -22.79 13.23 -11.86
N ASN A 75 -24.01 13.28 -11.32
CA ASN A 75 -24.53 14.47 -10.62
C ASN A 75 -24.02 14.58 -9.17
N ILE A 76 -23.48 13.50 -8.60
CA ILE A 76 -22.90 13.49 -7.27
C ILE A 76 -21.44 13.95 -7.38
N SER A 77 -21.14 15.14 -6.87
CA SER A 77 -19.77 15.69 -6.84
C SER A 77 -18.84 14.83 -5.98
N ASP A 78 -17.60 14.64 -6.41
CA ASP A 78 -16.58 13.92 -5.63
C ASP A 78 -16.36 14.53 -4.25
N ARG A 79 -16.45 15.86 -4.10
CA ARG A 79 -16.36 16.54 -2.78
C ARG A 79 -17.44 16.08 -1.81
N SER A 80 -18.61 15.71 -2.33
CA SER A 80 -19.72 15.27 -1.49
C SER A 80 -19.47 13.91 -0.85
N ILE A 81 -18.57 13.09 -1.40
CA ILE A 81 -18.23 11.74 -0.91
C ILE A 81 -16.74 11.56 -0.58
N SER A 82 -15.91 12.58 -0.79
CA SER A 82 -14.48 12.55 -0.48
C SER A 82 -14.20 12.29 1.01
N LEU A 83 -13.07 11.64 1.26
CA LEU A 83 -12.51 11.37 2.58
C LEU A 83 -11.15 12.06 2.73
N ASP A 84 -10.88 12.62 3.90
CA ASP A 84 -9.61 13.29 4.18
C ASP A 84 -8.43 12.31 4.12
N ASN A 85 -7.37 12.67 3.40
CA ASN A 85 -6.19 11.84 3.14
C ASN A 85 -6.45 10.59 2.28
N TYR A 86 -7.50 10.58 1.46
CA TYR A 86 -7.74 9.52 0.49
C TYR A 86 -7.96 10.07 -0.91
N SER A 87 -7.34 9.40 -1.89
CA SER A 87 -7.64 9.53 -3.30
C SER A 87 -8.87 8.68 -3.62
N LEU A 88 -9.87 9.28 -4.28
CA LEU A 88 -11.11 8.62 -4.68
C LEU A 88 -11.06 8.20 -6.15
N TYR A 89 -11.41 6.95 -6.43
CA TYR A 89 -11.62 6.39 -7.76
C TYR A 89 -13.02 5.78 -7.82
N ARG A 90 -13.78 6.03 -8.89
CA ARG A 90 -15.19 5.63 -8.95
C ARG A 90 -15.60 5.14 -10.33
N SER A 91 -16.55 4.22 -10.35
CA SER A 91 -17.28 3.76 -11.53
C SER A 91 -18.74 3.96 -11.25
N ASP A 92 -19.32 4.95 -11.94
CA ASP A 92 -20.71 5.32 -11.80
C ASP A 92 -21.58 4.53 -12.75
N ARG A 93 -22.79 4.21 -12.28
CA ARG A 93 -23.79 3.64 -13.15
C ARG A 93 -24.56 4.75 -13.85
N LEU A 94 -24.63 4.69 -15.17
CA LEU A 94 -25.35 5.68 -15.98
C LEU A 94 -26.87 5.59 -15.80
N ASN A 95 -27.42 4.37 -15.67
CA ASN A 95 -28.85 4.11 -15.67
C ASN A 95 -29.27 3.12 -14.58
N GLY A 96 -30.42 3.37 -13.96
CA GLY A 96 -31.03 2.49 -12.95
C GLY A 96 -30.68 2.84 -11.51
N ARG A 97 -31.28 2.12 -10.57
CA ARG A 97 -30.98 2.23 -9.13
C ARG A 97 -30.00 1.12 -8.74
N GLY A 98 -28.94 1.49 -8.04
CA GLY A 98 -27.98 0.54 -7.47
C GLY A 98 -26.78 0.23 -8.37
N GLY A 99 -25.79 -0.48 -7.83
CA GLY A 99 -24.51 -0.73 -8.50
C GLY A 99 -23.48 0.37 -8.28
N GLY A 100 -22.50 0.48 -9.18
CA GLY A 100 -21.32 1.33 -9.03
C GLY A 100 -20.34 0.85 -7.96
N CYS A 101 -19.07 1.19 -8.17
CA CYS A 101 -17.97 0.84 -7.27
C CYS A 101 -17.11 2.06 -6.95
N LEU A 102 -16.52 2.08 -5.76
CA LEU A 102 -15.55 3.09 -5.33
C LEU A 102 -14.30 2.42 -4.78
N ILE A 103 -13.16 3.06 -4.99
CA ILE A 103 -11.91 2.76 -4.29
C ILE A 103 -11.40 4.04 -3.64
N TYR A 104 -11.19 4.00 -2.33
CA TYR A 104 -10.42 5.03 -1.62
C TYR A 104 -9.04 4.47 -1.31
N ALA A 105 -7.98 5.12 -1.80
CA ALA A 105 -6.60 4.78 -1.46
C ALA A 105 -5.99 5.89 -0.60
N HIS A 106 -5.39 5.53 0.54
CA HIS A 106 -4.78 6.52 1.42
C HIS A 106 -3.67 7.29 0.66
N SER A 107 -3.60 8.61 0.82
CA SER A 107 -2.72 9.50 0.03
C SER A 107 -1.22 9.25 0.24
N SER A 108 -0.84 8.46 1.25
CA SER A 108 0.54 7.98 1.40
C SER A 108 0.92 6.88 0.40
N LEU A 109 -0.06 6.27 -0.28
CA LEU A 109 0.15 5.25 -1.29
C LEU A 109 0.28 5.91 -2.67
N ASN A 110 1.22 5.41 -3.47
CA ASN A 110 1.29 5.76 -4.87
C ASN A 110 0.22 4.95 -5.63
N SER A 111 -0.96 5.55 -5.79
CA SER A 111 -2.12 4.96 -6.47
C SER A 111 -2.44 5.69 -7.77
N LEU A 112 -2.79 4.95 -8.82
CA LEU A 112 -3.21 5.49 -10.12
C LEU A 112 -4.42 4.71 -10.63
N LEU A 113 -5.34 5.39 -11.33
CA LEU A 113 -6.43 4.73 -12.04
C LEU A 113 -5.85 3.81 -13.14
N CYS A 114 -6.37 2.59 -13.23
CA CYS A 114 -6.05 1.65 -14.30
C CYS A 114 -7.18 1.67 -15.33
N ASP A 115 -7.07 2.58 -16.30
CA ASP A 115 -8.12 2.79 -17.32
C ASP A 115 -7.87 1.92 -18.56
N MET A 116 -7.93 0.60 -18.38
CA MET A 116 -7.77 -0.36 -19.47
C MET A 116 -9.16 -0.70 -20.04
N PRO A 117 -9.44 -0.44 -21.33
CA PRO A 117 -10.74 -0.70 -21.95
C PRO A 117 -11.23 -2.14 -21.75
N GLU A 118 -10.30 -3.10 -21.77
CA GLU A 118 -10.61 -4.53 -21.64
C GLU A 118 -11.03 -4.90 -20.21
N LEU A 119 -10.43 -4.30 -19.19
CA LEU A 119 -10.88 -4.46 -17.79
C LEU A 119 -12.23 -3.75 -17.57
N ASN A 120 -12.39 -2.56 -18.17
CA ASN A 120 -13.59 -1.74 -18.08
C ASN A 120 -14.81 -2.33 -18.82
N LYS A 121 -14.64 -3.41 -19.60
CA LYS A 121 -15.77 -4.18 -20.14
C LYS A 121 -16.66 -4.73 -19.03
N LEU A 122 -16.08 -5.05 -17.86
CA LEU A 122 -16.84 -5.45 -16.69
C LEU A 122 -17.52 -4.22 -16.11
N LYS A 123 -18.85 -4.16 -16.25
CA LYS A 123 -19.68 -3.11 -15.68
C LYS A 123 -19.54 -3.09 -14.15
N ASP A 124 -19.80 -1.92 -13.56
CA ASP A 124 -19.75 -1.72 -12.11
C ASP A 124 -18.41 -2.21 -11.51
N SER A 125 -17.30 -1.85 -12.15
CA SER A 125 -15.95 -2.17 -11.68
C SER A 125 -15.03 -0.93 -11.72
N VAL A 126 -14.09 -0.86 -10.77
CA VAL A 126 -13.02 0.16 -10.70
C VAL A 126 -11.69 -0.54 -10.52
N TRP A 127 -10.67 -0.08 -11.23
CA TRP A 127 -9.34 -0.66 -11.23
C TRP A 127 -8.30 0.39 -10.88
N ILE A 128 -7.38 0.06 -9.98
CA ILE A 128 -6.23 0.91 -9.66
C ILE A 128 -4.93 0.12 -9.69
N VAL A 129 -3.85 0.81 -9.99
CA VAL A 129 -2.48 0.32 -9.77
C VAL A 129 -1.95 0.95 -8.49
N LEU A 130 -1.47 0.11 -7.57
CA LEU A 130 -0.67 0.56 -6.42
C LEU A 130 0.80 0.25 -6.65
N LYS A 131 1.65 1.22 -6.31
CA LYS A 131 3.11 1.08 -6.27
C LYS A 131 3.61 1.29 -4.85
N PRO A 132 3.38 0.33 -3.94
CA PRO A 132 3.74 0.48 -2.53
C PRO A 132 5.26 0.56 -2.32
N LEU A 133 6.06 -0.02 -3.23
CA LEU A 133 7.52 -0.01 -3.22
C LEU A 133 8.05 0.07 -4.66
N ASN A 134 9.30 0.49 -4.86
CA ASN A 134 9.88 0.72 -6.19
C ASN A 134 9.82 -0.48 -7.15
N SER A 135 9.81 -1.72 -6.62
CA SER A 135 9.78 -2.96 -7.41
C SER A 135 8.47 -3.75 -7.29
N VAL A 136 7.49 -3.24 -6.53
CA VAL A 136 6.21 -3.91 -6.30
C VAL A 136 5.12 -3.09 -6.98
N THR A 137 4.42 -3.72 -7.91
CA THR A 137 3.25 -3.16 -8.60
C THR A 137 2.07 -4.09 -8.37
N LEU A 138 0.98 -3.55 -7.83
CA LEU A 138 -0.22 -4.30 -7.52
C LEU A 138 -1.37 -3.80 -8.40
N LEU A 139 -2.14 -4.72 -8.98
CA LEU A 139 -3.44 -4.41 -9.56
C LEU A 139 -4.51 -4.66 -8.51
N LEU A 140 -5.36 -3.67 -8.23
CA LEU A 140 -6.55 -3.87 -7.41
C LEU A 140 -7.82 -3.55 -8.19
N GLY A 141 -8.78 -4.47 -8.14
CA GLY A 141 -10.11 -4.32 -8.70
C GLY A 141 -11.18 -4.37 -7.62
N CYS A 142 -12.11 -3.40 -7.65
CA CYS A 142 -13.36 -3.47 -6.91
C CYS A 142 -14.49 -3.75 -7.90
N VAL A 143 -15.23 -4.84 -7.68
CA VAL A 143 -16.23 -5.36 -8.63
C VAL A 143 -17.58 -5.49 -7.93
N TYR A 144 -18.64 -5.08 -8.60
CA TYR A 144 -20.01 -5.46 -8.23
C TYR A 144 -20.65 -6.22 -9.38
N ARG A 145 -21.07 -7.46 -9.12
CA ARG A 145 -21.86 -8.25 -10.07
C ARG A 145 -23.31 -8.31 -9.58
N GLN A 146 -24.24 -8.14 -10.51
CA GLN A 146 -25.67 -8.24 -10.25
C GLN A 146 -26.10 -9.71 -10.01
N PRO A 147 -27.10 -9.97 -9.14
CA PRO A 147 -27.49 -11.33 -8.74
C PRO A 147 -28.02 -12.23 -9.87
N ASN A 148 -28.53 -11.65 -10.96
CA ASN A 148 -29.11 -12.38 -12.09
C ASN A 148 -28.29 -12.20 -13.38
N ALA A 149 -26.96 -12.21 -13.27
CA ALA A 149 -26.12 -11.97 -14.45
C ALA A 149 -26.34 -13.04 -15.54
N SER A 150 -26.33 -12.62 -16.80
CA SER A 150 -26.43 -13.52 -17.96
C SER A 150 -25.18 -14.41 -18.11
N ILE A 151 -25.24 -15.41 -18.99
CA ILE A 151 -24.06 -16.22 -19.34
C ILE A 151 -22.98 -15.33 -19.96
N ASP A 152 -23.36 -14.37 -20.81
CA ASP A 152 -22.43 -13.41 -21.42
C ASP A 152 -21.73 -12.54 -20.37
N GLU A 153 -22.45 -12.08 -19.34
CA GLU A 153 -21.85 -11.30 -18.25
C GLU A 153 -20.88 -12.12 -17.41
N ILE A 154 -21.14 -13.42 -17.23
CA ILE A 154 -20.20 -14.35 -16.59
C ILE A 154 -18.98 -14.57 -17.50
N ALA A 155 -19.17 -14.69 -18.82
CA ALA A 155 -18.05 -14.82 -19.76
C ALA A 155 -17.14 -13.59 -19.74
N VAL A 156 -17.71 -12.37 -19.71
CA VAL A 156 -16.94 -11.12 -19.57
C VAL A 156 -16.15 -11.11 -18.25
N LEU A 157 -16.74 -11.59 -17.16
CA LEU A 157 -16.03 -11.72 -15.88
C LEU A 157 -14.82 -12.68 -16.01
N SER A 158 -15.00 -13.84 -16.65
CA SER A 158 -13.93 -14.80 -16.90
C SER A 158 -12.80 -14.22 -17.77
N GLU A 159 -13.16 -13.47 -18.82
CA GLU A 159 -12.20 -12.77 -19.68
C GLU A 159 -11.37 -11.76 -18.89
N VAL A 160 -12.00 -10.99 -18.00
CA VAL A 160 -11.34 -10.00 -17.16
C VAL A 160 -10.39 -10.65 -16.15
N PHE A 161 -10.77 -11.76 -15.51
CA PHE A 161 -9.87 -12.51 -14.62
C PHE A 161 -8.69 -13.13 -15.37
N THR A 162 -8.93 -13.63 -16.58
CA THR A 162 -7.88 -14.16 -17.46
C THR A 162 -6.90 -13.07 -17.86
N LEU A 163 -7.40 -11.92 -18.33
CA LEU A 163 -6.59 -10.77 -18.66
C LEU A 163 -5.78 -10.31 -17.44
N ALA A 164 -6.43 -10.07 -16.30
CA ALA A 164 -5.77 -9.60 -15.08
C ALA A 164 -4.65 -10.55 -14.62
N SER A 165 -4.82 -11.86 -14.82
CA SER A 165 -3.78 -12.84 -14.52
C SER A 165 -2.54 -12.68 -15.42
N SER A 166 -2.75 -12.38 -16.71
CA SER A 166 -1.69 -12.19 -17.72
C SER A 166 -0.90 -10.89 -17.56
N LEU A 167 -1.47 -9.89 -16.87
CA LEU A 167 -0.82 -8.59 -16.68
C LEU A 167 0.41 -8.74 -15.75
N SER A 168 1.48 -8.01 -16.08
CA SER A 168 2.79 -8.07 -15.45
C SER A 168 2.88 -7.32 -14.10
N PHE A 169 1.84 -7.43 -13.28
CA PHE A 169 1.82 -6.97 -11.90
C PHE A 169 2.40 -8.03 -10.97
N THR A 170 3.19 -7.58 -9.98
CA THR A 170 3.80 -8.46 -8.96
C THR A 170 2.77 -9.17 -8.09
N GLY A 171 1.58 -8.59 -7.96
CA GLY A 171 0.45 -9.19 -7.27
C GLY A 171 -0.85 -8.57 -7.71
N LYS A 172 -1.94 -9.34 -7.63
CA LYS A 172 -3.28 -8.88 -8.03
C LYS A 172 -4.28 -9.21 -6.93
N LEU A 173 -5.20 -8.28 -6.67
CA LEU A 173 -6.35 -8.49 -5.78
C LEU A 173 -7.61 -8.00 -6.47
N ILE A 174 -8.62 -8.87 -6.58
CA ILE A 174 -9.94 -8.50 -7.07
C ILE A 174 -10.93 -8.84 -5.95
N CYS A 175 -11.72 -7.87 -5.54
CA CYS A 175 -12.68 -8.05 -4.46
C CYS A 175 -13.95 -7.26 -4.71
N GLY A 176 -14.99 -7.55 -3.94
CA GLY A 176 -16.29 -6.94 -4.13
C GLY A 176 -17.43 -7.91 -3.90
N ASP A 177 -18.64 -7.50 -4.23
CA ASP A 177 -19.83 -8.34 -4.14
C ASP A 177 -20.09 -9.00 -5.49
N PHE A 178 -19.89 -10.32 -5.54
CA PHE A 178 -20.05 -11.10 -6.75
C PHE A 178 -21.48 -11.63 -6.94
N ASN A 179 -22.33 -11.57 -5.90
CA ASN A 179 -23.67 -12.15 -5.89
C ASN A 179 -23.76 -13.55 -6.52
N MET A 180 -22.84 -14.46 -6.16
CA MET A 180 -22.81 -15.86 -6.64
C MET A 180 -23.18 -16.85 -5.53
N PRO A 181 -24.42 -16.80 -4.98
CA PRO A 181 -24.83 -17.68 -3.88
C PRO A 181 -24.87 -19.16 -4.27
N GLU A 182 -24.94 -19.47 -5.57
CA GLU A 182 -24.97 -20.84 -6.09
C GLU A 182 -23.60 -21.54 -5.99
N ILE A 183 -22.51 -20.79 -5.80
CA ILE A 183 -21.16 -21.33 -5.68
C ILE A 183 -20.85 -21.55 -4.20
N SER A 184 -20.56 -22.80 -3.85
CA SER A 184 -19.85 -23.11 -2.61
C SER A 184 -18.37 -22.80 -2.84
N TRP A 185 -17.78 -21.91 -2.05
CA TRP A 185 -16.35 -21.56 -2.17
C TRP A 185 -15.43 -22.50 -1.38
N LEU A 186 -15.97 -23.22 -0.38
CA LEU A 186 -15.20 -24.11 0.51
C LEU A 186 -16.00 -25.37 0.87
N PRO A 187 -15.70 -26.53 0.26
CA PRO A 187 -14.87 -26.70 -0.95
C PRO A 187 -15.55 -26.07 -2.17
N VAL A 188 -14.76 -25.76 -3.21
CA VAL A 188 -15.26 -25.19 -4.46
C VAL A 188 -16.23 -26.16 -5.14
N LYS A 189 -17.50 -25.77 -5.25
CA LYS A 189 -18.52 -26.46 -6.03
C LYS A 189 -19.41 -25.42 -6.70
N ALA A 190 -19.45 -25.44 -8.02
CA ALA A 190 -20.20 -24.47 -8.81
C ALA A 190 -21.09 -25.19 -9.84
N PRO A 191 -22.27 -24.65 -10.17
CA PRO A 191 -23.04 -25.09 -11.34
C PRO A 191 -22.27 -24.88 -12.66
N ARG A 192 -22.60 -25.67 -13.70
CA ARG A 192 -21.95 -25.61 -15.03
C ARG A 192 -21.88 -24.22 -15.66
N ARG A 193 -22.85 -23.35 -15.37
CA ARG A 193 -22.87 -21.97 -15.89
C ARG A 193 -21.66 -21.12 -15.44
N TYR A 194 -20.97 -21.53 -14.38
CA TYR A 194 -19.76 -20.87 -13.87
C TYR A 194 -18.48 -21.67 -14.18
N GLU A 195 -18.55 -22.75 -14.96
CA GLU A 195 -17.41 -23.64 -15.24
C GLU A 195 -16.23 -22.87 -15.84
N SER A 196 -16.47 -22.01 -16.84
CA SER A 196 -15.44 -21.16 -17.45
C SER A 196 -14.83 -20.17 -16.46
N PHE A 197 -15.61 -19.69 -15.49
CA PHE A 197 -15.12 -18.80 -14.45
C PHE A 197 -14.24 -19.56 -13.44
N ILE A 198 -14.66 -20.75 -13.00
CA ILE A 198 -13.82 -21.58 -12.12
C ILE A 198 -12.52 -21.97 -12.82
N GLU A 199 -12.58 -22.38 -14.09
CA GLU A 199 -11.39 -22.74 -14.88
C GLU A 199 -10.43 -21.55 -15.01
N CYS A 200 -10.92 -20.33 -15.27
CA CYS A 200 -10.05 -19.16 -15.35
C CYS A 200 -9.42 -18.78 -14.00
N LEU A 201 -10.12 -19.04 -12.88
CA LEU A 201 -9.57 -18.83 -11.55
C LEU A 201 -8.40 -19.80 -11.31
N GLU A 202 -8.58 -21.07 -11.64
CA GLU A 202 -7.54 -22.10 -11.51
C GLU A 202 -6.32 -21.80 -12.40
N LEU A 203 -6.54 -21.56 -13.70
CA LEU A 203 -5.47 -21.25 -14.66
C LEU A 203 -4.72 -19.95 -14.32
N GLY A 204 -5.45 -18.94 -13.84
CA GLY A 204 -4.90 -17.65 -13.41
C GLY A 204 -4.28 -17.66 -12.01
N GLN A 205 -4.24 -18.83 -11.35
CA GLN A 205 -3.77 -19.02 -9.97
C GLN A 205 -4.44 -18.06 -8.99
N TRP A 206 -5.74 -17.81 -9.18
CA TRP A 206 -6.55 -17.01 -8.29
C TRP A 206 -7.02 -17.85 -7.10
N THR A 207 -6.76 -17.36 -5.90
CA THR A 207 -7.25 -17.98 -4.66
C THR A 207 -8.29 -17.06 -4.02
N GLN A 208 -9.47 -17.62 -3.74
CA GLN A 208 -10.52 -16.97 -2.95
C GLN A 208 -10.23 -17.20 -1.45
N TYR A 209 -10.36 -16.17 -0.61
CA TYR A 209 -10.04 -16.28 0.82
C TYR A 209 -11.22 -16.15 1.78
N VAL A 210 -12.40 -15.72 1.33
CA VAL A 210 -13.54 -15.46 2.24
C VAL A 210 -14.24 -16.77 2.57
N ASP A 211 -14.23 -17.16 3.84
CA ASP A 211 -14.66 -18.50 4.25
C ASP A 211 -15.99 -18.57 5.01
N SER A 212 -16.56 -17.42 5.36
CA SER A 212 -17.79 -17.34 6.16
C SER A 212 -18.80 -16.36 5.55
N PRO A 213 -20.10 -16.51 5.85
CA PRO A 213 -21.14 -15.68 5.25
C PRO A 213 -20.94 -14.17 5.46
N THR A 214 -21.03 -13.43 4.36
CA THR A 214 -20.93 -11.97 4.35
C THR A 214 -22.30 -11.30 4.24
N ARG A 215 -23.32 -12.06 3.80
CA ARG A 215 -24.73 -11.61 3.83
C ARG A 215 -25.66 -12.79 4.08
N HIS A 216 -26.45 -12.71 5.15
CA HIS A 216 -27.29 -13.81 5.61
C HIS A 216 -26.49 -15.11 5.75
N GLN A 217 -26.81 -16.16 4.98
CA GLN A 217 -26.11 -17.44 4.98
C GLN A 217 -25.15 -17.61 3.77
N ASN A 218 -25.00 -16.56 2.95
CA ASN A 218 -24.24 -16.62 1.71
C ASN A 218 -22.89 -15.89 1.81
N ILE A 219 -21.89 -16.43 1.12
CA ILE A 219 -20.59 -15.80 0.89
C ILE A 219 -20.67 -15.06 -0.44
N LEU A 220 -20.94 -13.75 -0.40
CA LEU A 220 -21.16 -12.92 -1.60
C LEU A 220 -20.04 -11.93 -1.84
N ASP A 221 -19.57 -11.30 -0.77
CA ASP A 221 -18.39 -10.43 -0.78
C ASP A 221 -17.12 -11.28 -0.79
N LEU A 222 -16.40 -11.30 -1.90
CA LEU A 222 -15.25 -12.19 -2.14
C LEU A 222 -13.94 -11.39 -2.20
N VAL A 223 -12.84 -12.06 -1.85
CA VAL A 223 -11.47 -11.56 -2.02
C VAL A 223 -10.68 -12.61 -2.78
N PHE A 224 -10.36 -12.32 -4.04
CA PHE A 224 -9.49 -13.12 -4.88
C PHE A 224 -8.10 -12.50 -4.94
N THR A 225 -7.06 -13.33 -4.85
CA THR A 225 -5.69 -12.87 -5.10
C THR A 225 -4.93 -13.79 -6.03
N SER A 226 -4.00 -13.23 -6.79
CA SER A 226 -3.02 -13.96 -7.61
C SER A 226 -1.63 -13.36 -7.36
N GLY A 227 -0.67 -14.19 -6.97
CA GLY A 227 0.67 -13.74 -6.55
C GLY A 227 0.73 -13.04 -5.19
N LEU A 228 -0.36 -13.05 -4.40
CA LEU A 228 -0.43 -12.49 -3.05
C LEU A 228 -1.10 -13.48 -2.09
N ILE A 229 -0.64 -13.48 -0.84
CA ILE A 229 -1.26 -14.26 0.24
C ILE A 229 -1.64 -13.27 1.36
N PRO A 230 -2.94 -13.12 1.67
CA PRO A 230 -3.38 -12.41 2.86
C PRO A 230 -2.74 -12.96 4.13
N ASN A 231 -2.23 -12.06 4.97
CA ASN A 231 -1.72 -12.40 6.29
C ASN A 231 -2.88 -12.70 7.26
N THR A 232 -3.96 -11.92 7.14
CA THR A 232 -5.20 -12.13 7.87
C THR A 232 -6.38 -11.77 6.98
N LEU A 233 -7.48 -12.50 7.16
CA LEU A 233 -8.79 -12.16 6.66
C LEU A 233 -9.78 -12.22 7.82
N TYR A 234 -10.61 -11.20 7.95
CA TYR A 234 -11.59 -11.07 9.01
C TYR A 234 -12.92 -10.58 8.47
N ILE A 235 -14.01 -11.20 8.91
CA ILE A 235 -15.37 -10.79 8.59
C ILE A 235 -15.93 -10.08 9.83
N GLY A 236 -16.12 -8.78 9.70
CA GLY A 236 -16.63 -7.94 10.78
C GLY A 236 -18.14 -7.88 10.81
N LYS A 237 -18.66 -7.05 11.72
CA LYS A 237 -20.08 -6.72 11.77
C LYS A 237 -20.51 -5.93 10.54
N LYS A 238 -21.83 -5.85 10.33
CA LYS A 238 -22.44 -5.08 9.25
C LYS A 238 -22.01 -3.62 9.30
N PHE A 239 -21.72 -3.06 8.14
CA PHE A 239 -21.50 -1.62 8.03
C PHE A 239 -22.83 -0.88 8.33
N PRO A 240 -22.81 0.28 9.01
CA PRO A 240 -24.03 0.99 9.36
C PRO A 240 -24.98 1.21 8.18
N GLY A 241 -26.23 0.77 8.31
CA GLY A 241 -27.24 0.88 7.24
C GLY A 241 -27.03 -0.06 6.05
N SER A 242 -26.17 -1.07 6.16
CA SER A 242 -26.02 -2.19 5.21
C SER A 242 -26.48 -3.51 5.83
N ASP A 243 -26.91 -4.46 5.00
CA ASP A 243 -27.18 -5.85 5.40
C ASP A 243 -25.97 -6.78 5.21
N HIS A 244 -24.86 -6.26 4.66
CA HIS A 244 -23.60 -6.99 4.46
C HIS A 244 -22.60 -6.72 5.60
N ASN A 245 -21.91 -7.78 6.00
CA ASN A 245 -20.75 -7.75 6.88
C ASN A 245 -19.55 -7.15 6.14
N ILE A 246 -18.72 -6.37 6.85
CA ILE A 246 -17.47 -5.88 6.27
C ILE A 246 -16.46 -7.01 6.16
N VAL A 247 -15.59 -6.97 5.15
CA VAL A 247 -14.45 -7.87 5.03
C VAL A 247 -13.16 -7.07 5.15
N ILE A 248 -12.25 -7.50 6.02
CA ILE A 248 -10.95 -6.87 6.22
C ILE A 248 -9.88 -7.86 5.84
N CYS A 249 -9.03 -7.46 4.91
CA CYS A 249 -7.92 -8.24 4.40
C CYS A 249 -6.61 -7.49 4.64
N SER A 250 -5.67 -8.09 5.35
CA SER A 250 -4.33 -7.53 5.54
C SER A 250 -3.37 -8.23 4.60
N LEU A 251 -2.81 -7.49 3.64
CA LEU A 251 -1.75 -8.01 2.78
C LEU A 251 -0.39 -7.66 3.33
N ASN A 252 0.49 -8.66 3.39
CA ASN A 252 1.88 -8.42 3.67
C ASN A 252 2.59 -8.06 2.37
N VAL A 253 2.74 -6.76 2.12
CA VAL A 253 3.54 -6.26 0.99
C VAL A 253 5.01 -6.26 1.39
N LYS A 254 5.49 -7.40 1.90
CA LYS A 254 6.92 -7.70 1.90
C LYS A 254 7.27 -8.04 0.47
N THR A 255 8.35 -7.43 0.00
CA THR A 255 9.09 -7.90 -1.17
C THR A 255 9.14 -9.43 -1.15
N THR A 256 8.69 -10.09 -2.22
CA THR A 256 9.05 -11.49 -2.52
C THR A 256 10.55 -11.66 -2.79
N THR A 257 11.40 -10.74 -2.31
CA THR A 257 12.81 -11.01 -2.04
C THR A 257 12.94 -11.69 -0.68
N ASP A 258 12.34 -12.87 -0.52
CA ASP A 258 12.79 -13.80 0.52
C ASP A 258 13.51 -15.03 -0.07
N ARG A 259 13.86 -15.00 -1.37
CA ARG A 259 14.89 -15.87 -1.96
C ARG A 259 15.81 -15.22 -2.99
N SER A 260 16.07 -13.94 -2.84
CA SER A 260 17.34 -13.39 -3.31
C SER A 260 17.77 -12.35 -2.30
N LYS A 261 18.78 -12.70 -1.50
CA LYS A 261 19.59 -11.71 -0.80
C LYS A 261 19.92 -10.65 -1.84
N THR A 262 19.38 -9.44 -1.74
CA THR A 262 19.75 -8.35 -2.65
C THR A 262 21.18 -7.98 -2.30
N VAL A 263 22.12 -8.75 -2.82
CA VAL A 263 23.53 -8.48 -2.66
C VAL A 263 23.80 -7.30 -3.56
N THR A 264 23.96 -6.13 -2.95
CA THR A 264 24.33 -4.96 -3.73
C THR A 264 25.79 -5.12 -4.10
N LEU A 265 26.06 -5.28 -5.39
CA LEU A 265 27.42 -5.31 -5.90
C LEU A 265 27.95 -3.87 -5.83
N ARG A 266 28.90 -3.61 -4.92
CA ARG A 266 29.56 -2.31 -4.77
C ARG A 266 31.03 -2.47 -5.08
N ARG A 267 31.64 -1.46 -5.72
CA ARG A 267 33.10 -1.44 -5.87
C ARG A 267 33.73 -1.19 -4.51
N ASN A 268 34.62 -2.09 -4.09
CA ASN A 268 35.38 -1.89 -2.88
C ASN A 268 36.59 -0.99 -3.20
N TYR A 269 36.40 0.32 -3.07
CA TYR A 269 37.45 1.31 -3.29
C TYR A 269 38.63 1.19 -2.30
N ARG A 270 38.47 0.46 -1.19
CA ARG A 270 39.56 0.18 -0.24
C ARG A 270 40.53 -0.89 -0.75
N LYS A 271 40.12 -1.69 -1.75
CA LYS A 271 40.93 -2.76 -2.35
C LYS A 271 41.36 -2.44 -3.78
N VAL A 272 41.34 -1.17 -4.16
CA VAL A 272 41.83 -0.75 -5.49
C VAL A 272 43.31 -1.08 -5.60
N ASP A 273 43.69 -1.77 -6.67
CA ASP A 273 45.08 -1.90 -7.05
C ASP A 273 45.56 -0.56 -7.63
N TRP A 274 46.09 0.29 -6.76
CA TRP A 274 46.54 1.62 -7.15
C TRP A 274 47.73 1.56 -8.12
N ASN A 275 48.59 0.54 -8.07
CA ASN A 275 49.73 0.46 -8.99
C ASN A 275 49.23 0.24 -10.43
N ASN A 276 48.30 -0.70 -10.62
CA ASN A 276 47.68 -0.91 -11.92
C ASN A 276 46.78 0.27 -12.33
N PHE A 277 46.09 0.92 -11.39
CA PHE A 277 45.35 2.15 -11.67
C PHE A 277 46.24 3.23 -12.28
N HIS A 278 47.41 3.49 -11.68
CA HIS A 278 48.37 4.46 -12.21
C HIS A 278 48.92 4.04 -13.58
N ASN A 279 49.20 2.76 -13.79
CA ASN A 279 49.68 2.25 -15.09
C ASN A 279 48.64 2.46 -16.20
N TYR A 280 47.37 2.10 -15.94
CA TYR A 280 46.28 2.31 -16.88
C TYR A 280 45.99 3.79 -17.11
N LEU A 281 46.08 4.63 -16.08
CA LEU A 281 45.89 6.08 -16.20
C LEU A 281 46.95 6.70 -17.12
N ARG A 282 48.22 6.25 -17.00
CA ARG A 282 49.33 6.70 -17.84
C ARG A 282 49.22 6.20 -19.28
N SER A 283 48.67 5.00 -19.50
CA SER A 283 48.52 4.42 -20.84
C SER A 283 47.21 4.83 -21.54
N THR A 284 46.31 5.54 -20.86
CA THR A 284 45.04 5.98 -21.45
C THR A 284 45.30 7.15 -22.40
N ASP A 285 44.70 7.12 -23.60
CA ASP A 285 44.78 8.24 -24.53
C ASP A 285 43.91 9.41 -24.06
N TRP A 286 44.58 10.51 -23.72
CA TRP A 286 43.95 11.75 -23.28
C TRP A 286 43.88 12.81 -24.39
N ARG A 287 44.32 12.50 -25.61
CA ARG A 287 44.39 13.47 -26.71
C ARG A 287 43.03 14.13 -26.96
N THR A 288 41.97 13.34 -27.03
CA THR A 288 40.59 13.83 -27.24
C THR A 288 40.09 14.71 -26.10
N PHE A 289 40.53 14.44 -24.86
CA PHE A 289 40.24 15.29 -23.70
C PHE A 289 40.95 16.65 -23.84
N PHE A 290 42.24 16.68 -24.16
CA PHE A 290 42.96 17.97 -24.25
C PHE A 290 42.67 18.78 -25.53
N THR A 291 42.02 18.19 -26.54
CA THR A 291 41.66 18.90 -27.78
C THR A 291 40.22 19.42 -27.82
N SER A 292 39.36 19.06 -26.86
CA SER A 292 37.95 19.45 -26.87
C SER A 292 37.72 20.74 -26.08
N ASN A 293 36.93 21.66 -26.64
CA ASN A 293 36.58 22.94 -26.00
C ASN A 293 35.18 22.93 -25.36
N ASN A 294 34.47 21.80 -25.43
CA ASN A 294 33.12 21.67 -24.88
C ASN A 294 33.18 20.99 -23.49
N THR A 295 32.70 21.70 -22.47
CA THR A 295 32.76 21.28 -21.06
C THR A 295 32.01 19.98 -20.77
N ASP A 296 30.87 19.74 -21.42
CA ASP A 296 30.10 18.51 -21.26
C ASP A 296 30.83 17.32 -21.90
N THR A 297 31.40 17.53 -23.08
CA THR A 297 32.22 16.53 -23.78
C THR A 297 33.47 16.16 -22.96
N LEU A 298 34.16 17.16 -22.40
CA LEU A 298 35.30 16.95 -21.50
C LEU A 298 34.91 16.12 -20.28
N THR A 299 33.80 16.48 -19.65
CA THR A 299 33.27 15.79 -18.46
C THR A 299 32.95 14.34 -18.78
N ASN A 300 32.32 14.07 -19.92
CA ASN A 300 32.00 12.72 -20.37
C ASN A 300 33.26 11.88 -20.66
N ILE A 301 34.26 12.45 -21.33
CA ILE A 301 35.52 11.75 -21.63
C ILE A 301 36.26 11.43 -20.32
N PHE A 302 36.34 12.38 -19.39
CA PHE A 302 36.97 12.16 -18.09
C PHE A 302 36.29 11.04 -17.32
N TYR A 303 34.97 11.10 -17.14
CA TYR A 303 34.24 10.05 -16.43
C TYR A 303 34.31 8.70 -17.13
N HIS A 304 34.29 8.68 -18.47
CA HIS A 304 34.42 7.44 -19.24
C HIS A 304 35.78 6.77 -19.00
N ASN A 305 36.87 7.52 -19.15
CA ASN A 305 38.24 7.03 -18.98
C ASN A 305 38.47 6.55 -17.54
N ILE A 306 38.12 7.37 -16.54
CA ILE A 306 38.27 7.01 -15.14
C ILE A 306 37.41 5.80 -14.76
N LYS A 307 36.16 5.73 -15.23
CA LYS A 307 35.28 4.58 -14.97
C LYS A 307 35.81 3.30 -15.61
N SER A 308 36.39 3.39 -16.81
CA SER A 308 37.02 2.25 -17.49
C SER A 308 38.21 1.72 -16.68
N ILE A 309 39.08 2.59 -16.19
CA ILE A 309 40.23 2.21 -15.36
C ILE A 309 39.78 1.60 -14.03
N ILE A 310 38.81 2.23 -13.35
CA ILE A 310 38.21 1.73 -12.11
C ILE A 310 37.58 0.35 -12.31
N ASN A 311 37.01 0.09 -13.49
CA ASN A 311 36.41 -1.20 -13.79
C ASN A 311 37.41 -2.36 -13.74
N ASN A 312 38.67 -2.09 -14.13
CA ASN A 312 39.75 -3.07 -14.18
C ASN A 312 40.57 -3.17 -12.88
N THR A 313 40.47 -2.19 -11.99
CA THR A 313 41.40 -2.04 -10.84
C THR A 313 40.73 -2.08 -9.48
N ALA A 314 39.41 -1.86 -9.41
CA ALA A 314 38.62 -1.92 -8.19
C ALA A 314 37.75 -3.19 -8.17
N PRO A 315 38.00 -4.17 -7.30
CA PRO A 315 37.17 -5.38 -7.25
C PRO A 315 35.73 -5.04 -6.81
N LEU A 316 34.78 -5.76 -7.41
CA LEU A 316 33.38 -5.71 -7.03
C LEU A 316 33.16 -6.65 -5.84
N GLU A 317 32.62 -6.11 -4.75
CA GLU A 317 32.30 -6.89 -3.56
C GLU A 317 30.80 -6.89 -3.28
N TYR A 318 30.39 -8.02 -2.74
CA TYR A 318 29.05 -8.32 -2.30
C TYR A 318 28.82 -7.73 -0.91
N CYS A 319 28.07 -6.63 -0.81
CA CYS A 319 27.71 -6.04 0.47
C CYS A 319 26.33 -6.50 0.93
N LYS A 320 26.22 -6.94 2.19
CA LYS A 320 24.93 -7.03 2.88
C LYS A 320 24.47 -5.61 3.22
N PRO A 321 23.19 -5.26 3.01
CA PRO A 321 22.68 -3.98 3.49
C PRO A 321 22.77 -3.94 5.02
N THR A 322 23.33 -2.88 5.57
CA THR A 322 23.11 -2.52 6.98
C THR A 322 21.69 -1.98 7.09
N PHE A 323 20.83 -2.69 7.82
CA PHE A 323 19.44 -2.33 8.04
C PHE A 323 19.29 -0.85 8.48
N SER A 324 18.31 -0.16 7.90
CA SER A 324 17.81 1.12 8.40
C SER A 324 17.23 0.90 9.81
N LYS A 325 17.62 1.73 10.77
CA LYS A 325 17.20 1.59 12.17
C LYS A 325 15.70 1.82 12.30
N ASP A 326 15.03 0.86 12.93
CA ASP A 326 13.68 0.97 13.46
C ASP A 326 13.47 2.27 14.25
N LEU A 327 12.22 2.72 14.28
CA LEU A 327 11.72 3.83 15.11
C LEU A 327 12.32 3.76 16.52
N TYR A 328 13.22 4.69 16.87
CA TYR A 328 13.83 4.70 18.20
C TYR A 328 12.82 5.16 19.25
N ILE A 329 12.26 4.21 20.00
CA ILE A 329 11.34 4.47 21.12
C ILE A 329 12.15 4.48 22.44
N PRO A 330 12.21 5.61 23.17
CA PRO A 330 12.87 5.68 24.48
C PRO A 330 12.29 4.67 25.48
N VAL A 331 13.14 4.13 26.36
CA VAL A 331 12.75 3.09 27.34
C VAL A 331 11.60 3.56 28.26
N SER A 332 11.60 4.84 28.65
CA SER A 332 10.51 5.45 29.44
C SER A 332 9.18 5.44 28.69
N THR A 333 9.18 5.78 27.40
CA THR A 333 8.02 5.75 26.51
C THR A 333 7.51 4.33 26.29
N ARG A 334 8.42 3.35 26.11
CA ARG A 334 8.08 1.93 25.96
C ARG A 334 7.38 1.39 27.21
N ARG A 335 7.90 1.70 28.41
CA ARG A 335 7.26 1.31 29.69
C ARG A 335 5.88 1.94 29.85
N ARG A 336 5.70 3.19 29.39
CA ARG A 336 4.42 3.89 29.43
C ARG A 336 3.40 3.27 28.45
N LEU A 337 3.81 2.94 27.23
CA LEU A 337 3.00 2.21 26.26
C LEU A 337 2.57 0.84 26.80
N GLN A 338 3.48 0.09 27.42
CA GLN A 338 3.16 -1.20 28.03
C GLN A 338 2.10 -1.08 29.13
N ARG A 339 2.19 -0.06 30.00
CA ARG A 339 1.18 0.16 31.05
C ARG A 339 -0.22 0.45 30.48
N HIS A 340 -0.31 1.29 29.44
CA HIS A 340 -1.59 1.59 28.80
C HIS A 340 -2.12 0.42 27.99
N CYS A 341 -1.23 -0.36 27.36
CA CYS A 341 -1.58 -1.59 26.66
C CYS A 341 -2.19 -2.62 27.61
N THR A 342 -1.56 -2.83 28.78
CA THR A 342 -2.10 -3.70 29.83
C THR A 342 -3.45 -3.20 30.37
N ARG A 343 -3.64 -1.89 30.55
CA ARG A 343 -4.94 -1.32 30.99
C ARG A 343 -6.02 -1.45 29.92
N PHE A 344 -5.69 -1.25 28.66
CA PHE A 344 -6.61 -1.45 27.55
C PHE A 344 -7.08 -2.92 27.49
N HIS A 345 -6.15 -3.87 27.50
CA HIS A 345 -6.49 -5.29 27.38
C HIS A 345 -7.17 -5.88 28.63
N ASN A 346 -6.78 -5.45 29.83
CA ASN A 346 -7.31 -6.05 31.07
C ASN A 346 -8.54 -5.33 31.63
N LEU A 347 -8.69 -4.02 31.35
CA LEU A 347 -9.74 -3.19 31.95
C LEU A 347 -10.68 -2.55 30.89
N ASN A 348 -10.51 -2.87 29.60
CA ASN A 348 -11.26 -2.25 28.49
C ASN A 348 -11.23 -0.71 28.53
N ASP A 349 -10.13 -0.14 29.00
CA ASP A 349 -9.97 1.31 29.14
C ASP A 349 -9.59 1.94 27.78
N PHE A 350 -10.60 2.37 27.01
CA PHE A 350 -10.42 3.03 25.72
C PHE A 350 -9.68 4.38 25.81
N SER A 351 -9.63 5.02 26.99
CA SER A 351 -8.82 6.22 27.18
C SER A 351 -7.32 5.90 27.10
N SER A 352 -6.92 4.68 27.47
CA SER A 352 -5.56 4.18 27.33
C SER A 352 -5.17 3.96 25.87
N LEU A 353 -6.10 3.55 24.99
CA LEU A 353 -5.85 3.42 23.55
C LEU A 353 -5.55 4.78 22.89
N VAL A 354 -6.38 5.80 23.17
CA VAL A 354 -6.16 7.17 22.67
C VAL A 354 -4.79 7.69 23.15
N THR A 355 -4.47 7.46 24.43
CA THR A 355 -3.18 7.86 25.00
C THR A 355 -2.00 7.13 24.34
N MET A 356 -2.15 5.84 23.99
CA MET A 356 -1.12 5.08 23.28
C MET A 356 -0.87 5.63 21.87
N THR A 357 -1.94 5.92 21.13
CA THR A 357 -1.85 6.49 19.77
C THR A 357 -1.20 7.87 19.80
N GLU A 358 -1.57 8.74 20.74
CA GLU A 358 -0.92 10.04 20.93
C GLU A 358 0.57 9.90 21.25
N ILE A 359 0.95 8.92 22.07
CA ILE A 359 2.36 8.64 22.40
C ILE A 359 3.13 8.17 21.16
N LEU A 360 2.56 7.29 20.33
CA LEU A 360 3.20 6.77 19.13
C LEU A 360 3.40 7.88 18.08
N VAL A 361 2.36 8.68 17.81
CA VAL A 361 2.43 9.82 16.86
C VAL A 361 3.47 10.85 17.32
N ARG A 362 3.50 11.19 18.61
CA ARG A 362 4.53 12.10 19.16
C ARG A 362 5.94 11.50 19.05
N THR A 363 6.09 10.21 19.26
CA THR A 363 7.39 9.53 19.18
C THR A 363 7.91 9.50 17.74
N GLU A 364 7.01 9.30 16.77
CA GLU A 364 7.35 9.39 15.34
C GLU A 364 7.74 10.80 14.93
N ALA A 365 7.00 11.82 15.37
CA ALA A 365 7.34 13.23 15.13
C ALA A 365 8.72 13.59 15.72
N ILE A 366 9.03 13.15 16.95
CA ILE A 366 10.33 13.36 17.59
C ILE A 366 11.44 12.61 16.85
N SER A 367 11.18 11.39 16.37
CA SER A 367 12.13 10.61 15.59
C SER A 367 12.47 11.29 14.26
N LYS A 368 11.45 11.83 13.56
CA LYS A 368 11.63 12.62 12.33
C LYS A 368 12.42 13.91 12.61
N GLN A 369 12.11 14.63 13.68
CA GLN A 369 12.86 15.83 14.08
C GLN A 369 14.32 15.51 14.43
N LYS A 370 14.60 14.39 15.10
CA LYS A 370 15.97 13.95 15.41
C LYS A 370 16.73 13.54 14.15
N ALA A 371 16.09 12.88 13.20
CA ALA A 371 16.70 12.54 11.91
C ALA A 371 17.07 13.81 11.13
N VAL A 372 16.15 14.77 11.04
CA VAL A 372 16.42 16.09 10.41
C VAL A 372 17.53 16.85 11.13
N ALA A 373 17.58 16.80 12.47
CA ALA A 373 18.66 17.43 13.23
C ALA A 373 20.01 16.73 13.06
N GLN A 374 20.04 15.41 12.90
CA GLN A 374 21.25 14.64 12.58
C GLN A 374 21.75 14.93 11.17
N GLU A 375 20.86 15.04 10.18
CA GLU A 375 21.20 15.45 8.82
C GLU A 375 21.74 16.88 8.79
N LYS A 376 21.09 17.83 9.47
CA LYS A 376 21.61 19.20 9.61
C LYS A 376 22.99 19.22 10.24
N ARG A 377 23.21 18.47 11.32
CA ARG A 377 24.54 18.34 11.94
C ARG A 377 25.58 17.70 11.02
N ALA A 378 25.20 16.72 10.20
CA ALA A 378 26.11 16.10 9.24
C ALA A 378 26.50 17.06 8.11
N VAL A 379 25.55 17.89 7.64
CA VAL A 379 25.80 18.96 6.67
C VAL A 379 26.69 20.06 7.27
N GLU A 380 26.42 20.48 8.50
CA GLU A 380 27.26 21.44 9.23
C GLU A 380 28.67 20.90 9.49
N PHE A 381 28.81 19.60 9.79
CA PHE A 381 30.13 18.95 9.94
C PHE A 381 30.90 18.90 8.62
N ASN A 382 30.22 18.62 7.50
CA ASN A 382 30.83 18.66 6.17
C ASN A 382 31.28 20.08 5.80
N ASN A 383 30.43 21.08 6.04
CA ASN A 383 30.74 22.48 5.76
C ASN A 383 31.88 23.02 6.65
N ASN A 384 31.93 22.61 7.93
CA ASN A 384 33.04 22.95 8.82
C ASN A 384 34.31 22.15 8.48
N SER A 385 34.22 20.91 7.98
CA SER A 385 35.39 20.16 7.53
C SER A 385 36.03 20.75 6.26
N SER A 386 35.22 21.35 5.36
CA SER A 386 35.70 22.18 4.24
C SER A 386 36.30 23.52 4.69
N ALA A 387 35.76 24.13 5.75
CA ALA A 387 36.32 25.37 6.33
C ALA A 387 37.63 25.11 7.09
N VAL A 388 37.74 23.97 7.80
CA VAL A 388 38.97 23.57 8.48
C VAL A 388 40.07 23.20 7.47
N SER A 389 39.73 22.54 6.37
CA SER A 389 40.71 22.26 5.29
C SER A 389 41.16 23.54 4.58
N GLN A 390 40.30 24.55 4.40
CA GLN A 390 40.74 25.88 3.91
C GLN A 390 41.61 26.66 4.92
N SER A 391 41.39 26.50 6.22
CA SER A 391 42.22 27.15 7.25
C SER A 391 43.60 26.50 7.44
N VAL A 392 43.73 25.21 7.15
CA VAL A 392 45.02 24.49 7.21
C VAL A 392 45.86 24.76 5.96
N SER A 393 45.24 25.03 4.80
CA SER A 393 45.97 25.45 3.59
C SER A 393 46.56 26.86 3.70
N ASN A 394 45.95 27.76 4.47
CA ASN A 394 46.42 29.14 4.61
C ASN A 394 47.49 29.34 5.71
N ASN A 395 47.85 28.29 6.47
CA ASN A 395 48.89 28.35 7.51
C ASN A 395 50.19 27.59 7.12
N VAL A 396 50.31 27.15 5.86
CA VAL A 396 51.53 26.51 5.32
C VAL A 396 52.30 27.43 4.36
N GLU A 397 51.76 28.63 4.07
CA GLU A 397 52.49 29.72 3.42
C GLU A 397 52.65 30.91 4.38
N LEU A 398 53.56 30.77 5.35
CA LEU A 398 54.26 31.89 6.00
C LEU A 398 55.62 31.41 6.50
#